data_AF-A0A934IG86-F1
#
_entry.id   AF-A0A934IG86-F1
#
_cell.length_a   1.000
_cell.length_b   1.000
_cell.length_c   1.000
_cell.angle_alpha   90.00
_cell.angle_beta   90.00
_cell.angle_gamma   90.00
#
_symmetry.space_group_name_H-M   'P 1'
#
loop_
_entity.id
_entity.type
_entity.pdbx_description
1 polymer ?
#
loop_
_entity_poly.entity_id
_entity_poly.type
_entity_poly.pdbx_seq_one_letter_code
_entity_poly.pdbx_strand_id
1 'polypeptide(L)' 'MIDSPIATLVAEAIDIIGKTQKEIAEDAGFPRPNVISMLRSGEMRPPH' A
#
# COMPACT_ATOMS: atom_id res chain seq x y z
N MET A 1 -14.86 2.70 -7.44
CA MET A 1 -14.20 3.67 -6.54
C MET A 1 -13.54 2.86 -5.44
N ILE A 2 -12.36 3.25 -4.99
CA ILE A 2 -11.69 2.58 -3.87
C ILE A 2 -12.33 3.15 -2.58
N ASP A 3 -13.25 2.40 -1.97
CA ASP A 3 -14.04 2.86 -0.80
C ASP A 3 -13.31 2.63 0.54
N SER A 4 -12.00 2.88 0.58
CA SER A 4 -11.19 2.78 1.80
C SER A 4 -10.31 4.02 1.96
N PRO A 5 -10.54 4.87 2.99
CA PRO A 5 -9.70 6.03 3.27
C PRO A 5 -8.22 5.69 3.42
N ILE A 6 -7.92 4.49 3.95
CA ILE A 6 -6.57 3.97 4.09
C ILE A 6 -5.96 3.65 2.73
N ALA A 7 -6.76 3.06 1.82
CA ALA A 7 -6.29 2.73 0.48
C ALA A 7 -5.99 4.00 -0.34
N THR A 8 -6.77 5.08 -0.15
CA THR A 8 -6.51 6.40 -0.73
C THR A 8 -5.23 7.01 -0.14
N LEU A 9 -5.07 7.00 1.19
CA LEU A 9 -3.88 7.52 1.86
C LEU A 9 -2.60 6.79 1.41
N VAL A 10 -2.66 5.46 1.29
CA VAL A 10 -1.57 4.63 0.81
C VAL A 10 -1.27 4.93 -0.67
N ALA A 11 -2.30 5.08 -1.51
CA ALA A 11 -2.13 5.43 -2.92
C ALA A 11 -1.44 6.79 -3.11
N GLU A 12 -1.89 7.82 -2.37
CA GLU A 12 -1.29 9.15 -2.41
C GLU A 12 0.16 9.14 -1.90
N ALA A 13 0.43 8.40 -0.83
CA ALA A 13 1.79 8.27 -0.30
C ALA A 13 2.74 7.59 -1.31
N ILE A 14 2.28 6.55 -2.03
CA ILE A 14 3.07 5.88 -3.08
C ILE A 14 3.43 6.86 -4.20
N ASP A 15 2.45 7.65 -4.67
CA ASP A 15 2.64 8.58 -5.78
C ASP A 15 3.66 9.69 -5.47
N ILE A 16 3.79 10.10 -4.20
CA ILE A 16 4.72 11.15 -3.76
C ILE A 16 6.17 10.64 -3.66
N ILE A 17 6.37 9.38 -3.28
CA ILE A 17 7.69 8.85 -2.90
C ILE A 17 8.51 8.41 -4.13
N GLY A 18 7.87 8.27 -5.30
CA GLY A 18 8.53 7.88 -6.55
C GLY A 18 9.12 6.46 -6.53
N LYS A 19 8.69 5.63 -5.56
CA LYS A 19 9.10 4.24 -5.38
C LYS A 19 8.04 3.31 -5.95
N THR A 20 8.49 2.16 -6.44
CA THR A 20 7.61 1.07 -6.83
C THR A 20 6.93 0.44 -5.61
N GLN A 21 5.78 -0.21 -5.82
CA GLN A 21 5.06 -0.92 -4.75
C GLN A 21 5.93 -1.97 -4.03
N LYS A 22 6.86 -2.59 -4.75
CA LYS A 22 7.79 -3.58 -4.21
C LYS A 22 8.80 -2.93 -3.26
N GLU A 23 9.42 -1.82 -3.66
CA GLU A 23 10.38 -1.08 -2.83
C GLU A 23 9.71 -0.56 -1.55
N ILE A 24 8.47 -0.08 -1.65
CA ILE A 24 7.68 0.35 -0.49
C ILE A 24 7.36 -0.83 0.42
N ALA A 25 7.05 -2.00 -0.14
CA ALA A 25 6.80 -3.20 0.64
C ALA A 25 8.06 -3.67 1.39
N GLU A 26 9.22 -3.63 0.72
CA GLU A 26 10.52 -3.97 1.32
C GLU A 26 10.90 -2.97 2.42
N ASP A 27 10.79 -1.67 2.17
CA ASP A 27 11.09 -0.61 3.15
C ASP A 27 10.19 -0.69 4.39
N ALA A 28 8.90 -1.03 4.21
CA ALA A 28 7.95 -1.19 5.30
C ALA A 28 8.09 -2.53 6.05
N GLY A 29 8.97 -3.43 5.59
CA GLY A 29 9.17 -4.75 6.18
C GLY A 29 7.98 -5.70 5.95
N PHE A 30 7.18 -5.47 4.92
CA PHE A 30 6.05 -6.36 4.62
C PHE A 30 6.54 -7.72 4.11
N PRO A 31 5.92 -8.82 4.55
CA PRO A 31 6.37 -10.17 4.23
C PRO A 31 6.12 -10.55 2.76
N ARG A 32 5.28 -9.80 2.05
CA ARG A 32 4.97 -10.05 0.64
C ARG A 32 4.97 -8.73 -0.14
N PRO A 33 5.58 -8.70 -1.34
CA PRO A 33 5.69 -7.50 -2.15
C PRO A 33 4.35 -7.00 -2.72
N ASN A 34 3.32 -7.85 -2.75
CA ASN A 34 1.98 -7.50 -3.22
C ASN A 34 1.08 -6.91 -2.13
N VAL A 35 1.55 -6.76 -0.88
CA VAL A 35 0.76 -6.20 0.23
C VAL A 35 0.24 -4.80 -0.11
N ILE A 36 1.04 -3.98 -0.79
CA ILE A 36 0.65 -2.63 -1.19
C ILE A 36 -0.52 -2.63 -2.19
N SER A 37 -0.52 -3.55 -3.16
CA SER A 37 -1.67 -3.74 -4.07
C SER A 37 -2.91 -4.21 -3.31
N MET A 38 -2.77 -5.10 -2.33
CA MET A 38 -3.89 -5.60 -1.51
C MET A 38 -4.46 -4.53 -0.56
N LEU A 39 -3.61 -3.63 -0.05
CA LEU A 39 -4.05 -2.46 0.72
C LEU A 39 -4.81 -1.48 -0.18
N ARG A 40 -4.34 -1.26 -1.41
CA ARG A 40 -4.98 -0.38 -2.39
C ARG A 40 -6.34 -0.91 -2.87
N SER A 41 -6.48 -2.23 -3.02
CA SER A 41 -7.75 -2.87 -3.38
C SER A 41 -8.72 -2.99 -2.19
N GLY A 42 -8.25 -2.76 -0.97
CA GLY A 42 -9.03 -2.95 0.26
C GLY A 42 -9.19 -4.42 0.66
N GLU A 43 -8.50 -5.34 0.00
CA GLU A 43 -8.47 -6.78 0.34
C GLU A 43 -7.69 -7.05 1.63
N MET A 44 -6.86 -6.11 2.08
CA MET A 44 -6.10 -6.17 3.33
C MET A 44 -6.30 -4.89 4.14
N ARG A 45 -6.39 -5.04 5.47
CA ARG A 45 -6.28 -3.92 6.42
C ARG A 45 -4.83 -3.84 6.91
N PRO A 46 -4.27 -2.63 7.10
CA PRO A 46 -2.92 -2.52 7.64
C PRO A 46 -2.85 -3.18 9.03
N PRO A 47 -1.73 -3.83 9.37
CA PRO A 47 -1.53 -4.36 10.71
C PRO A 47 -1.60 -3.21 11.74
N HIS A 48 -2.27 -3.47 12.86
CA HIS A 48 -2.35 -2.57 14.02
C HIS A 48 -0.98 -2.36 14.65
#